data_AF-A0A9N9UFY6-F1
#
_entry.id   AF-A0A9N9UFY6-F1
#
_cell.length_a   1.000
_cell.length_b   1.000
_cell.length_c   1.000
_cell.angle_alpha   90.00
_cell.angle_beta   90.00
_cell.angle_gamma   90.00
#
_symmetry.space_group_name_H-M   'P 1'
#
loop_
_entity.id
_entity.type
_entity.pdbx_description
1 polymer ?
#
loop_
_entity_poly.entity_id
_entity_poly.type
_entity_poly.pdbx_seq_one_letter_code
_entity_poly.pdbx_strand_id
1 'polypeptide(L)'
;MAGPQEHPTVSRQPLNALFHLLYAITIIVRLPFWLIVALLARQNPKWSVKQALSRPIAKAIIDLEARIGVTEKISLEPGREGDRFQVIHPHSLDLYKGPLLSSNVSPEAVGVTWFPQAPGKDVNLKTVALYIHGGGFVMHNGRNKECSHACKTLIGNGDTGIDAVVSLQYRLSGYAGQYPFPAAFQDCLTAYLYLINTLGVPAQQVVLCGDSAGGNLIISLLRYIQEFSDLGIPTPKCAALFSPWVSPLDYDMSNNPRDETDYVPSSFLEWGVATYTAGLSDVSSNPYIVPAGHAFATPVPFFVNTGTSEIFLDDVRRWVDEMQAVPGNHIELHLEDSGVHDTFLAGILIGFEKSAQDAIDQMGSFVRKF
;
A
#
# COMPACT_ATOMS: atom_id res chain seq x y z
N MET A 1 -12.16 13.10 -21.97
CA MET A 1 -12.48 12.73 -20.57
C MET A 1 -13.19 11.38 -20.62
N ALA A 2 -12.56 10.31 -20.13
CA ALA A 2 -13.28 9.05 -19.94
C ALA A 2 -14.20 9.25 -18.72
N GLY A 3 -15.51 9.07 -18.90
CA GLY A 3 -16.46 9.09 -17.79
C GLY A 3 -16.18 7.97 -16.78
N PRO A 4 -16.89 7.96 -15.63
CA PRO A 4 -16.74 6.87 -14.67
C PRO A 4 -17.02 5.54 -15.37
N GLN A 5 -16.04 4.64 -15.38
CA GLN A 5 -16.21 3.33 -16.00
C GLN A 5 -17.28 2.56 -15.23
N GLU A 6 -18.25 1.98 -15.94
CA GLU A 6 -19.23 1.09 -15.32
C GLU A 6 -18.54 -0.16 -14.75
N HIS A 7 -19.18 -0.79 -13.76
CA HIS A 7 -18.70 -2.09 -13.29
C HIS A 7 -18.61 -3.09 -14.45
N PRO A 8 -17.57 -3.97 -14.47
CA PRO A 8 -17.46 -5.02 -15.46
C PRO A 8 -18.74 -5.84 -15.56
N THR A 9 -19.17 -6.23 -16.75
CA THR A 9 -20.43 -6.99 -16.91
C THR A 9 -20.44 -8.29 -16.10
N VAL A 10 -19.27 -8.92 -15.95
CA VAL A 10 -19.05 -10.14 -15.15
C VAL A 10 -19.28 -9.94 -13.66
N SER A 11 -19.31 -8.70 -13.15
CA SER A 11 -19.59 -8.41 -11.74
C SER A 11 -21.05 -8.69 -11.33
N ARG A 12 -21.99 -8.76 -12.30
CA ARG A 12 -23.43 -8.86 -12.05
C ARG A 12 -23.89 -10.33 -11.99
N GLN A 13 -24.81 -10.66 -11.08
CA GLN A 13 -25.40 -12.01 -11.02
C GLN A 13 -26.34 -12.27 -12.21
N PRO A 14 -26.39 -13.49 -12.78
CA PRO A 14 -25.68 -14.71 -12.37
C PRO A 14 -24.27 -14.88 -12.98
N LEU A 15 -23.84 -13.96 -13.85
CA LEU A 15 -22.55 -14.05 -14.55
C LEU A 15 -21.37 -14.09 -13.58
N ASN A 16 -21.47 -13.34 -12.48
CA ASN A 16 -20.49 -13.34 -11.41
C ASN A 16 -20.26 -14.75 -10.84
N ALA A 17 -21.32 -15.45 -10.42
CA ALA A 17 -21.19 -16.80 -9.89
C ALA A 17 -20.63 -17.80 -10.93
N LEU A 18 -21.08 -17.68 -12.18
CA LEU A 18 -20.58 -18.52 -13.27
C LEU A 18 -19.09 -18.24 -13.55
N PHE A 19 -18.67 -16.98 -13.54
CA PHE A 19 -17.29 -16.59 -13.77
C PHE A 19 -16.37 -17.13 -12.68
N HIS A 20 -16.74 -17.01 -11.40
CA HIS A 20 -16.00 -17.61 -10.29
C HIS A 20 -15.83 -19.11 -10.47
N LEU A 21 -16.91 -19.83 -10.79
CA LEU A 21 -16.88 -21.27 -10.98
C LEU A 21 -15.94 -21.67 -12.12
N LEU A 22 -16.09 -21.03 -13.29
CA LEU A 22 -15.27 -21.31 -14.46
C LEU A 22 -13.79 -20.98 -14.19
N TYR A 23 -13.50 -19.85 -13.56
CA TYR A 23 -12.14 -19.45 -13.23
C TYR A 23 -11.51 -20.42 -12.21
N ALA A 24 -12.22 -20.81 -11.16
CA ALA A 24 -11.76 -21.80 -10.19
C ALA A 24 -11.41 -23.15 -10.85
N ILE A 25 -12.22 -23.59 -11.82
CA ILE A 25 -11.92 -24.78 -12.64
C ILE A 25 -10.59 -24.60 -13.37
N THR A 26 -10.30 -23.42 -13.94
CA THR A 26 -9.02 -23.18 -14.62
C THR A 26 -7.83 -23.28 -13.67
N ILE A 27 -7.96 -22.81 -12.43
CA ILE A 27 -6.91 -22.96 -11.40
C ILE A 27 -6.70 -24.45 -11.11
N ILE A 28 -7.77 -25.19 -10.80
CA ILE A 28 -7.71 -26.62 -10.47
C ILE A 28 -7.02 -27.43 -11.59
N VAL A 29 -7.35 -27.15 -12.85
CA VAL A 29 -6.76 -27.83 -14.01
C VAL A 29 -5.26 -27.49 -14.17
N ARG A 30 -4.83 -26.28 -13.81
CA ARG A 30 -3.42 -25.85 -13.89
C ARG A 30 -2.57 -26.28 -12.70
N LEU A 31 -3.17 -26.60 -11.55
CA LEU A 31 -2.44 -26.99 -10.34
C LEU A 31 -1.41 -28.13 -10.56
N PRO A 32 -1.74 -29.25 -11.24
CA PRO A 32 -0.74 -30.30 -11.48
C PRO A 32 0.45 -29.81 -12.30
N PHE A 33 0.21 -28.95 -13.30
CA PHE A 33 1.27 -28.36 -14.11
C PHE A 33 2.15 -27.42 -13.26
N TRP A 34 1.56 -26.53 -12.45
CA TRP A 34 2.32 -25.65 -11.55
C TRP A 34 3.13 -26.43 -10.52
N LEU A 35 2.61 -27.56 -10.02
CA LEU A 35 3.35 -28.44 -9.13
C LEU A 35 4.57 -29.07 -9.83
N ILE A 36 4.42 -29.53 -11.07
CA ILE A 36 5.54 -30.06 -11.87
C ILE A 36 6.61 -28.97 -12.08
N VAL A 37 6.20 -27.76 -12.45
CA VAL A 37 7.11 -26.61 -12.61
C VAL A 37 7.82 -26.30 -11.29
N ALA A 38 7.11 -26.23 -10.16
CA ALA A 38 7.69 -25.97 -8.85
C ALA A 38 8.70 -27.04 -8.38
N LEU A 39 8.54 -28.28 -8.84
CA LEU A 39 9.45 -29.39 -8.53
C LEU A 39 10.66 -29.45 -9.45
N LEU A 40 10.51 -29.16 -10.74
CA LEU A 40 11.52 -29.45 -11.78
C LEU A 40 12.16 -28.21 -12.42
N ALA A 41 11.45 -27.09 -12.51
CA ALA A 41 11.85 -25.91 -13.28
C ALA A 41 11.32 -24.62 -12.64
N ARG A 42 11.76 -24.35 -11.39
CA ARG A 42 11.30 -23.19 -10.63
C ARG A 42 11.60 -21.89 -11.37
N GLN A 43 10.66 -20.95 -11.28
CA GLN A 43 10.75 -19.62 -11.88
C GLN A 43 11.96 -18.83 -11.37
N ASN A 44 12.32 -19.05 -10.10
CA ASN A 44 13.58 -18.61 -9.53
C ASN A 44 14.30 -19.82 -8.88
N PRO A 45 15.57 -20.11 -9.24
CA PRO A 45 16.30 -21.27 -8.75
C PRO A 45 16.55 -21.23 -7.22
N LYS A 46 16.50 -20.05 -6.59
CA LYS A 46 16.68 -19.91 -5.12
C LYS A 46 15.40 -20.23 -4.33
N TRP A 47 14.25 -20.31 -4.98
CA TRP A 47 12.99 -20.52 -4.28
C TRP A 47 12.80 -21.96 -3.82
N SER A 48 12.07 -22.11 -2.71
CA SER A 48 11.48 -23.37 -2.28
C SER A 48 10.33 -23.80 -3.20
N VAL A 49 9.93 -25.07 -3.09
CA VAL A 49 8.73 -25.58 -3.79
C VAL A 49 7.46 -24.81 -3.36
N LYS A 50 7.35 -24.45 -2.08
CA LYS A 50 6.22 -23.66 -1.55
C LYS A 50 6.11 -22.32 -2.29
N GLN A 51 7.22 -21.57 -2.39
CA GLN A 51 7.25 -20.26 -3.06
C GLN A 51 6.95 -20.37 -4.56
N ALA A 52 7.56 -21.35 -5.24
CA ALA A 52 7.35 -21.57 -6.67
C ALA A 52 5.91 -21.97 -7.03
N LEU A 53 5.25 -22.71 -6.12
CA LEU A 53 3.85 -23.12 -6.30
C LEU A 53 2.85 -22.05 -5.86
N SER A 54 3.11 -21.34 -4.77
CA SER A 54 2.19 -20.33 -4.21
C SER A 54 2.06 -19.12 -5.14
N ARG A 55 3.15 -18.68 -5.78
CA ARG A 55 3.17 -17.53 -6.68
C ARG A 55 2.10 -17.60 -7.79
N PRO A 56 2.06 -18.62 -8.68
CA PRO A 56 1.07 -18.64 -9.77
C PRO A 56 -0.37 -18.79 -9.25
N ILE A 57 -0.57 -19.43 -8.09
CA ILE A 57 -1.88 -19.51 -7.43
C ILE A 57 -2.33 -18.13 -6.96
N ALA A 58 -1.46 -17.39 -6.27
CA ALA A 58 -1.72 -16.02 -5.82
C ALA A 58 -2.04 -15.11 -7.01
N LYS A 59 -1.26 -15.19 -8.10
CA LYS A 59 -1.51 -14.43 -9.33
C LYS A 59 -2.89 -14.70 -9.92
N ALA A 60 -3.29 -15.96 -9.97
CA ALA A 60 -4.60 -16.34 -10.51
C ALA A 60 -5.76 -15.88 -9.61
N ILE A 61 -5.61 -15.91 -8.29
CA ILE A 61 -6.63 -15.42 -7.35
C ILE A 61 -6.81 -13.90 -7.51
N ILE A 62 -5.70 -13.15 -7.56
CA ILE A 62 -5.76 -11.68 -7.72
C ILE A 62 -6.31 -11.31 -9.10
N ASP A 63 -5.94 -12.04 -10.16
CA ASP A 63 -6.48 -11.79 -11.51
C ASP A 63 -7.99 -12.08 -11.58
N LEU A 64 -8.50 -13.07 -10.86
CA LEU A 64 -9.94 -13.31 -10.72
C LEU A 64 -10.64 -12.11 -10.09
N GLU A 65 -10.17 -11.66 -8.93
CA GLU A 65 -10.75 -10.51 -8.20
C GLU A 65 -10.70 -9.23 -9.07
N ALA A 66 -9.58 -8.98 -9.73
CA ALA A 66 -9.41 -7.81 -10.60
C ALA A 66 -10.37 -7.81 -11.79
N ARG A 67 -10.61 -8.97 -12.40
CA ARG A 67 -11.56 -9.11 -13.52
C ARG A 67 -13.01 -8.94 -13.09
N ILE A 68 -13.34 -9.33 -11.86
CA ILE A 68 -14.66 -9.06 -11.27
C ILE A 68 -14.81 -7.55 -10.99
N GLY A 69 -13.74 -6.92 -10.49
CA GLY A 69 -13.68 -5.47 -10.33
C GLY A 69 -14.71 -4.94 -9.34
N VAL A 70 -14.93 -5.66 -8.24
CA VAL A 70 -15.84 -5.22 -7.17
C VAL A 70 -15.01 -4.81 -5.98
N THR A 71 -14.95 -3.49 -5.75
CA THR A 71 -14.31 -2.90 -4.58
C THR A 71 -15.11 -3.23 -3.33
N GLU A 72 -14.42 -3.61 -2.25
CA GLU A 72 -15.05 -3.83 -0.95
C GLU A 72 -15.74 -2.55 -0.44
N LYS A 73 -16.90 -2.71 0.18
CA LYS A 73 -17.53 -1.62 0.94
C LYS A 73 -16.91 -1.56 2.33
N ILE A 74 -16.24 -0.44 2.60
CA ILE A 74 -15.59 -0.18 3.88
C ILE A 74 -16.61 0.23 4.94
N SER A 75 -16.64 -0.49 6.07
CA SER A 75 -17.52 -0.19 7.21
C SER A 75 -16.80 0.66 8.27
N LEU A 76 -17.52 1.63 8.83
CA LEU A 76 -17.11 2.41 10.01
C LEU A 76 -17.66 1.84 11.33
N GLU A 77 -18.33 0.70 11.30
CA GLU A 77 -18.78 0.03 12.52
C GLU A 77 -17.62 -0.67 13.22
N PRO A 78 -17.46 -0.58 14.55
CA PRO A 78 -16.32 -1.17 15.26
C PRO A 78 -16.15 -2.69 15.07
N GLY A 79 -17.23 -3.43 14.83
CA GLY A 79 -17.16 -4.85 14.50
C GLY A 79 -16.42 -5.69 15.55
N ARG A 80 -15.51 -6.56 15.12
CA ARG A 80 -14.73 -7.45 16.00
C ARG A 80 -13.54 -6.76 16.66
N GLU A 81 -13.13 -5.60 16.14
CA GLU A 81 -12.02 -4.81 16.67
C GLU A 81 -12.39 -4.12 17.99
N GLY A 82 -13.69 -3.87 18.22
CA GLY A 82 -14.18 -3.21 19.43
C GLY A 82 -13.51 -1.84 19.62
N ASP A 83 -13.05 -1.57 20.84
CA ASP A 83 -12.44 -0.28 21.21
C ASP A 83 -11.13 0.04 20.47
N ARG A 84 -10.52 -0.94 19.78
CA ARG A 84 -9.34 -0.70 18.95
C ARG A 84 -9.68 0.01 17.65
N PHE A 85 -10.90 -0.15 17.15
CA PHE A 85 -11.34 0.55 15.95
C PHE A 85 -11.95 1.89 16.35
N GLN A 86 -11.46 2.96 15.75
CA GLN A 86 -11.93 4.31 15.98
C GLN A 86 -12.29 4.97 14.66
N VAL A 87 -13.36 5.74 14.68
CA VAL A 87 -13.70 6.65 13.58
C VAL A 87 -13.06 7.99 13.90
N ILE A 88 -12.23 8.48 12.99
CA ILE A 88 -11.56 9.77 13.08
C ILE A 88 -12.16 10.71 12.04
N HIS A 89 -12.09 12.01 12.31
CA HIS A 89 -12.69 13.04 11.47
C HIS A 89 -11.62 13.95 10.88
N PRO A 90 -11.85 14.51 9.68
CA PRO A 90 -10.99 15.54 9.11
C PRO A 90 -10.77 16.69 10.09
N HIS A 91 -9.56 17.24 10.09
CA HIS A 91 -9.27 18.47 10.82
C HIS A 91 -9.84 19.69 10.05
N SER A 92 -9.44 20.91 10.42
CA SER A 92 -9.81 22.12 9.66
C SER A 92 -9.59 21.95 8.15
N LEU A 93 -10.62 22.25 7.36
CA LEU A 93 -10.59 22.14 5.90
C LEU A 93 -9.53 23.06 5.25
N ASP A 94 -9.08 24.09 5.96
CA ASP A 94 -7.98 24.96 5.52
C ASP A 94 -6.66 24.20 5.34
N LEU A 95 -6.52 23.02 5.94
CA LEU A 95 -5.35 22.16 5.79
C LEU A 95 -5.40 21.26 4.55
N TYR A 96 -6.51 21.24 3.80
CA TYR A 96 -6.71 20.40 2.61
C TYR A 96 -6.71 21.28 1.36
N LYS A 97 -5.52 21.57 0.82
CA LYS A 97 -5.32 22.50 -0.31
C LYS A 97 -4.80 21.78 -1.56
N GLY A 98 -4.82 22.49 -2.68
CA GLY A 98 -4.19 22.09 -3.94
C GLY A 98 -4.61 20.69 -4.40
N PRO A 99 -3.69 19.70 -4.42
CA PRO A 99 -3.96 18.35 -4.91
C PRO A 99 -5.00 17.57 -4.09
N LEU A 100 -5.33 18.03 -2.88
CA LEU A 100 -6.37 17.44 -2.04
C LEU A 100 -7.77 17.95 -2.37
N LEU A 101 -7.91 18.98 -3.21
CA LEU A 101 -9.21 19.51 -3.63
C LEU A 101 -9.78 18.71 -4.79
N SER A 102 -11.07 18.39 -4.74
CA SER A 102 -11.79 17.70 -5.80
C SER A 102 -13.26 18.09 -5.81
N SER A 103 -13.88 18.06 -7.00
CA SER A 103 -15.33 18.24 -7.15
C SER A 103 -16.12 16.98 -6.81
N ASN A 104 -15.47 15.80 -6.82
CA ASN A 104 -16.14 14.50 -6.72
C ASN A 104 -16.04 13.90 -5.32
N VAL A 105 -15.02 14.28 -4.55
CA VAL A 105 -14.76 13.76 -3.20
C VAL A 105 -14.29 14.88 -2.28
N SER A 106 -14.75 14.85 -1.03
CA SER A 106 -14.31 15.75 0.04
C SER A 106 -13.75 14.97 1.21
N PRO A 107 -12.91 15.58 2.08
CA PRO A 107 -12.49 14.96 3.32
C PRO A 107 -13.70 14.55 4.15
N GLU A 108 -13.72 13.31 4.65
CA GLU A 108 -14.80 12.77 5.48
C GLU A 108 -14.27 11.83 6.55
N ALA A 109 -15.17 11.30 7.38
CA ALA A 109 -14.80 10.41 8.48
C ALA A 109 -14.18 9.11 7.96
N VAL A 110 -13.10 8.65 8.59
CA VAL A 110 -12.37 7.45 8.20
C VAL A 110 -12.08 6.57 9.41
N GLY A 111 -11.92 5.27 9.16
CA GLY A 111 -11.60 4.30 10.20
C GLY A 111 -10.10 4.17 10.44
N VAL A 112 -9.72 3.95 11.69
CA VAL A 112 -8.38 3.48 12.06
C VAL A 112 -8.47 2.33 13.05
N THR A 113 -7.57 1.35 12.93
CA THR A 113 -7.47 0.24 13.90
C THR A 113 -6.13 0.30 14.61
N TRP A 114 -6.17 0.31 15.94
CA TRP A 114 -4.98 0.28 16.78
C TRP A 114 -4.48 -1.13 17.08
N PHE A 115 -3.16 -1.26 17.16
CA PHE A 115 -2.43 -2.46 17.56
C PHE A 115 -1.35 -2.11 18.60
N PRO A 116 -1.19 -2.91 19.69
CA PRO A 116 -2.10 -3.99 20.07
C PRO A 116 -3.42 -3.48 20.64
N GLN A 117 -3.46 -2.23 21.13
CA GLN A 117 -4.62 -1.60 21.76
C GLN A 117 -4.66 -0.10 21.44
N ALA A 118 -5.84 0.51 21.51
CA ALA A 118 -5.97 1.96 21.40
C ALA A 118 -5.30 2.66 22.60
N PRO A 119 -4.72 3.86 22.41
CA PRO A 119 -4.15 4.61 23.50
C PRO A 119 -5.21 5.03 24.52
N GLY A 120 -4.85 4.99 25.80
CA GLY A 120 -5.65 5.56 26.89
C GLY A 120 -5.60 7.09 26.90
N LYS A 121 -6.21 7.72 27.91
CA LYS A 121 -6.23 9.20 28.04
C LYS A 121 -4.85 9.83 28.27
N ASP A 122 -3.94 9.10 28.90
CA ASP A 122 -2.56 9.53 29.14
C ASP A 122 -1.63 8.84 28.12
N VAL A 123 -1.50 9.44 26.93
CA VAL A 123 -0.69 8.90 25.83
C VAL A 123 0.79 9.19 26.09
N ASN A 124 1.55 8.16 26.51
CA ASN A 124 3.01 8.20 26.50
C ASN A 124 3.54 7.12 25.54
N LEU A 125 3.15 7.23 24.27
CA LEU A 125 3.71 6.42 23.19
C LEU A 125 5.09 6.99 22.84
N LYS A 126 6.13 6.16 22.66
CA LYS A 126 7.45 6.68 22.27
C LYS A 126 7.57 6.73 20.75
N THR A 127 7.08 5.71 20.06
CA THR A 127 7.05 5.65 18.59
C THR A 127 5.73 5.01 18.13
N VAL A 128 5.01 5.70 17.24
CA VAL A 128 3.77 5.23 16.64
C VAL A 128 3.96 5.10 15.13
N ALA A 129 3.68 3.93 14.59
CA ALA A 129 3.63 3.74 13.15
C ALA A 129 2.20 4.00 12.62
N LEU A 130 2.05 4.98 11.74
CA LEU A 130 0.86 5.11 10.90
C LEU A 130 1.03 4.18 9.71
N TYR A 131 0.31 3.06 9.72
CA TYR A 131 0.37 2.08 8.65
C TYR A 131 -0.71 2.35 7.59
N ILE A 132 -0.28 2.49 6.34
CA ILE A 132 -1.13 2.72 5.17
C ILE A 132 -0.94 1.52 4.23
N HIS A 133 -1.97 0.68 4.14
CA HIS A 133 -1.90 -0.58 3.40
C HIS A 133 -1.84 -0.38 1.88
N GLY A 134 -1.37 -1.39 1.16
CA GLY A 134 -1.44 -1.48 -0.30
C GLY A 134 -2.78 -1.99 -0.81
N GLY A 135 -2.78 -2.70 -1.94
CA GLY A 135 -4.03 -3.16 -2.58
C GLY A 135 -4.47 -2.30 -3.76
N GLY A 136 -3.54 -1.62 -4.43
CA GLY A 136 -3.80 -0.92 -5.70
C GLY A 136 -4.87 0.16 -5.59
N PHE A 137 -5.07 0.74 -4.40
CA PHE A 137 -6.16 1.67 -4.05
C PHE A 137 -7.57 1.07 -4.03
N VAL A 138 -7.74 -0.21 -4.41
CA VAL A 138 -9.04 -0.85 -4.68
C VAL A 138 -9.35 -2.06 -3.80
N MET A 139 -8.34 -2.57 -3.06
CA MET A 139 -8.44 -3.73 -2.18
C MET A 139 -7.80 -3.49 -0.82
N HIS A 140 -8.05 -4.45 0.09
CA HIS A 140 -7.66 -4.46 1.50
C HIS A 140 -8.31 -3.37 2.32
N ASN A 141 -8.14 -3.47 3.64
CA ASN A 141 -8.67 -2.52 4.59
C ASN A 141 -7.78 -2.48 5.84
N GLY A 142 -7.92 -1.42 6.65
CA GLY A 142 -7.21 -1.26 7.92
C GLY A 142 -7.72 -2.15 9.05
N ARG A 143 -8.33 -3.33 8.80
CA ARG A 143 -8.89 -4.23 9.83
C ARG A 143 -8.04 -5.47 10.04
N ASN A 144 -8.32 -6.20 11.13
CA ASN A 144 -7.52 -7.36 11.53
C ASN A 144 -7.32 -8.40 10.42
N LYS A 145 -8.36 -8.65 9.61
CA LYS A 145 -8.34 -9.69 8.58
C LYS A 145 -7.20 -9.46 7.58
N GLU A 146 -6.93 -8.21 7.25
CA GLU A 146 -5.99 -7.83 6.19
C GLU A 146 -4.66 -7.32 6.79
N CYS A 147 -4.68 -6.50 7.86
CA CYS A 147 -3.46 -5.83 8.34
C CYS A 147 -2.84 -6.39 9.64
N SER A 148 -3.48 -7.34 10.34
CA SER A 148 -3.01 -7.78 11.67
C SER A 148 -1.61 -8.39 11.65
N HIS A 149 -1.27 -9.14 10.59
CA HIS A 149 0.07 -9.70 10.45
C HIS A 149 1.14 -8.61 10.27
N ALA A 150 0.93 -7.72 9.30
CA ALA A 150 1.78 -6.55 9.05
C ALA A 150 1.96 -5.70 10.32
N CYS A 151 0.86 -5.33 10.99
CA CYS A 151 0.91 -4.48 12.19
C CYS A 151 1.65 -5.15 13.37
N LYS A 152 1.43 -6.44 13.60
CA LYS A 152 2.17 -7.18 14.64
C LYS A 152 3.65 -7.30 14.31
N THR A 153 3.97 -7.46 13.03
CA THR A 153 5.36 -7.53 12.56
C THR A 153 6.07 -6.19 12.71
N LEU A 154 5.39 -5.07 12.44
CA LEU A 154 5.91 -3.72 12.66
C LEU A 154 6.18 -3.40 14.14
N ILE A 155 5.31 -3.82 15.07
CA ILE A 155 5.55 -3.66 16.51
C ILE A 155 6.72 -4.57 16.93
N GLY A 156 6.83 -5.72 16.28
CA GLY A 156 7.92 -6.66 16.44
C GLY A 156 7.82 -7.45 17.74
N ASN A 157 8.42 -8.65 17.70
CA ASN A 157 8.79 -9.40 18.89
C ASN A 157 10.06 -8.80 19.55
N GLY A 158 10.19 -7.47 19.62
CA GLY A 158 11.12 -6.78 20.53
C GLY A 158 12.06 -5.72 19.99
N ASP A 159 12.24 -5.52 18.67
CA ASP A 159 13.37 -4.69 18.20
C ASP A 159 13.14 -3.93 16.89
N THR A 160 11.94 -3.40 16.61
CA THR A 160 11.76 -2.36 15.57
C THR A 160 11.85 -0.95 16.13
N GLY A 161 11.60 -0.79 17.43
CA GLY A 161 11.47 0.51 18.10
C GLY A 161 10.10 1.17 17.92
N ILE A 162 9.11 0.45 17.37
CA ILE A 162 7.70 0.87 17.24
C ILE A 162 6.89 0.29 18.40
N ASP A 163 6.25 1.14 19.20
CA ASP A 163 5.44 0.71 20.35
C ASP A 163 4.00 0.37 19.96
N ALA A 164 3.45 1.08 18.99
CA ALA A 164 2.08 0.94 18.55
C ALA A 164 1.95 1.18 17.05
N VAL A 165 0.98 0.51 16.43
CA VAL A 165 0.59 0.74 15.04
C VAL A 165 -0.85 1.20 15.00
N VAL A 166 -1.11 2.24 14.21
CA VAL A 166 -2.44 2.68 13.83
C VAL A 166 -2.59 2.41 12.34
N SER A 167 -3.44 1.43 12.00
CA SER A 167 -3.69 1.03 10.61
C SER A 167 -4.84 1.83 10.04
N LEU A 168 -4.57 2.60 8.98
CA LEU A 168 -5.56 3.42 8.30
C LEU A 168 -6.45 2.57 7.40
N GLN A 169 -7.77 2.71 7.56
CA GLN A 169 -8.77 2.13 6.68
C GLN A 169 -9.28 3.19 5.69
N TYR A 170 -8.40 3.62 4.77
CA TYR A 170 -8.72 4.67 3.80
C TYR A 170 -9.81 4.24 2.82
N ARG A 171 -10.48 5.22 2.21
CA ARG A 171 -11.52 5.00 1.20
C ARG A 171 -10.93 4.41 -0.08
N LEU A 172 -11.47 3.27 -0.49
CA LEU A 172 -11.03 2.55 -1.69
C LEU A 172 -11.70 3.08 -2.95
N SER A 173 -10.90 3.22 -4.01
CA SER A 173 -11.40 3.52 -5.34
C SER A 173 -12.12 2.33 -5.96
N GLY A 174 -13.05 2.62 -6.87
CA GLY A 174 -13.79 1.59 -7.57
C GLY A 174 -14.50 2.11 -8.81
N TYR A 175 -15.06 1.17 -9.57
CA TYR A 175 -15.90 1.50 -10.72
C TYR A 175 -17.11 2.33 -10.30
N ALA A 176 -17.78 2.93 -11.28
CA ALA A 176 -18.85 3.90 -11.09
C ALA A 176 -18.44 5.15 -10.29
N GLY A 177 -17.14 5.47 -10.23
CA GLY A 177 -16.63 6.66 -9.56
C GLY A 177 -16.64 6.57 -8.03
N GLN A 178 -16.58 5.35 -7.48
CA GLN A 178 -16.41 5.16 -6.05
C GLN A 178 -15.03 5.70 -5.64
N TYR A 179 -15.01 6.75 -4.82
CA TYR A 179 -13.84 7.37 -4.18
C TYR A 179 -12.54 7.41 -5.02
N PRO A 180 -12.51 8.10 -6.18
CA PRO A 180 -11.28 8.33 -6.93
C PRO A 180 -10.31 9.23 -6.17
N PHE A 181 -9.11 9.44 -6.72
CA PHE A 181 -8.18 10.46 -6.26
C PHE A 181 -8.90 11.82 -6.12
N PRO A 182 -8.65 12.57 -5.02
CA PRO A 182 -7.70 12.33 -3.94
C PRO A 182 -8.30 11.70 -2.67
N ALA A 183 -9.38 10.91 -2.72
CA ALA A 183 -10.07 10.43 -1.50
C ALA A 183 -9.14 9.70 -0.50
N ALA A 184 -8.43 8.66 -0.94
CA ALA A 184 -7.47 7.95 -0.08
C ALA A 184 -6.34 8.87 0.43
N PHE A 185 -5.94 9.85 -0.38
CA PHE A 185 -4.90 10.81 -0.05
C PHE A 185 -5.37 11.80 1.04
N GLN A 186 -6.62 12.29 0.96
CA GLN A 186 -7.27 13.07 2.02
C GLN A 186 -7.32 12.29 3.34
N ASP A 187 -7.59 10.98 3.27
CA ASP A 187 -7.67 10.12 4.45
C ASP A 187 -6.31 9.93 5.12
N CYS A 188 -5.23 9.86 4.35
CA CYS A 188 -3.85 9.81 4.86
C CYS A 188 -3.52 11.07 5.65
N LEU A 189 -3.85 12.25 5.11
CA LEU A 189 -3.66 13.50 5.84
C LEU A 189 -4.53 13.55 7.10
N THR A 190 -5.80 13.13 7.01
CA THR A 190 -6.70 13.05 8.18
C THR A 190 -6.11 12.18 9.28
N ALA A 191 -5.59 11.00 8.95
CA ALA A 191 -4.97 10.09 9.91
C ALA A 191 -3.71 10.67 10.55
N TYR A 192 -2.85 11.31 9.75
CA TYR A 192 -1.65 11.96 10.26
C TYR A 192 -1.99 13.11 11.22
N LEU A 193 -2.91 14.00 10.82
CA LEU A 193 -3.37 15.12 11.64
C LEU A 193 -4.07 14.65 12.92
N TYR A 194 -4.82 13.55 12.87
CA TYR A 194 -5.41 12.95 14.07
C TYR A 194 -4.33 12.58 15.09
N LEU A 195 -3.22 11.96 14.66
CA LEU A 195 -2.13 11.62 15.59
C LEU A 195 -1.50 12.86 16.21
N ILE A 196 -1.12 13.84 15.40
CA ILE A 196 -0.33 14.97 15.90
C ILE A 196 -1.17 16.06 16.58
N ASN A 197 -2.40 16.30 16.13
CA ASN A 197 -3.23 17.39 16.63
C ASN A 197 -4.32 16.91 17.60
N THR A 198 -4.90 15.73 17.36
CA THR A 198 -5.99 15.20 18.22
C THR A 198 -5.43 14.39 19.38
N LEU A 199 -4.50 13.48 19.13
CA LEU A 199 -3.84 12.71 20.19
C LEU A 199 -2.61 13.40 20.78
N GLY A 200 -2.09 14.45 20.12
CA GLY A 200 -0.93 15.18 20.60
C GLY A 200 0.37 14.36 20.53
N VAL A 201 0.44 13.34 19.68
CA VAL A 201 1.67 12.58 19.45
C VAL A 201 2.68 13.51 18.77
N PRO A 202 3.86 13.77 19.35
CA PRO A 202 4.91 14.52 18.68
C PRO A 202 5.20 13.95 17.29
N ALA A 203 5.27 14.78 16.26
CA ALA A 203 5.50 14.31 14.88
C ALA A 203 6.79 13.48 14.74
N GLN A 204 7.83 13.83 15.51
CA GLN A 204 9.10 13.09 15.58
C GLN A 204 9.02 11.73 16.29
N GLN A 205 7.84 11.34 16.77
CA GLN A 205 7.51 10.00 17.24
C GLN A 205 6.63 9.23 16.24
N VAL A 206 6.22 9.85 15.13
CA VAL A 206 5.41 9.20 14.11
C VAL A 206 6.33 8.65 13.02
N VAL A 207 6.20 7.35 12.73
CA VAL A 207 6.80 6.69 11.57
C VAL A 207 5.68 6.43 10.57
N LEU A 208 5.86 6.82 9.30
CA LEU A 208 4.93 6.43 8.24
C LEU A 208 5.36 5.08 7.68
N CYS A 209 4.50 4.07 7.70
CA CYS A 209 4.79 2.76 7.13
C CYS A 209 3.75 2.43 6.07
N GLY A 210 4.15 1.94 4.90
CA GLY A 210 3.18 1.54 3.89
C GLY A 210 3.76 0.71 2.77
N ASP A 211 2.91 -0.10 2.18
CA ASP A 211 3.27 -1.02 1.10
C ASP A 211 2.55 -0.67 -0.20
N SER A 212 3.18 -0.93 -1.35
CA SER A 212 2.55 -0.80 -2.66
C SER A 212 1.85 0.57 -2.87
N ALA A 213 0.54 0.58 -3.07
CA ALA A 213 -0.29 1.79 -3.18
C ALA A 213 -0.26 2.65 -1.89
N GLY A 214 -0.15 2.06 -0.71
CA GLY A 214 0.04 2.79 0.54
C GLY A 214 1.40 3.48 0.62
N GLY A 215 2.43 2.86 0.05
CA GLY A 215 3.73 3.50 -0.16
C GLY A 215 3.65 4.72 -1.08
N ASN A 216 2.87 4.63 -2.16
CA ASN A 216 2.56 5.78 -3.03
C ASN A 216 1.88 6.92 -2.25
N LEU A 217 0.84 6.60 -1.46
CA LEU A 217 0.14 7.59 -0.63
C LEU A 217 1.05 8.28 0.39
N ILE A 218 2.00 7.57 0.98
CA ILE A 218 3.00 8.17 1.90
C ILE A 218 3.89 9.15 1.15
N ILE A 219 4.37 8.80 -0.04
CA ILE A 219 5.17 9.71 -0.85
C ILE A 219 4.38 10.98 -1.17
N SER A 220 3.11 10.84 -1.54
CA SER A 220 2.20 11.97 -1.81
C SER A 220 1.93 12.83 -0.57
N LEU A 221 1.77 12.22 0.60
CA LEU A 221 1.62 12.94 1.88
C LEU A 221 2.88 13.74 2.24
N LEU A 222 4.06 13.14 2.10
CA LEU A 222 5.31 13.82 2.42
C LEU A 222 5.63 14.95 1.44
N ARG A 223 5.35 14.76 0.15
CA ARG A 223 5.40 15.83 -0.84
C ARG A 223 4.50 16.99 -0.44
N TYR A 224 3.26 16.70 -0.04
CA TYR A 224 2.30 17.73 0.36
C TYR A 224 2.76 18.52 1.57
N ILE A 225 3.24 17.84 2.62
CA ILE A 225 3.78 18.50 3.82
C ILE A 225 4.94 19.43 3.45
N GLN A 226 5.77 19.04 2.49
CA GLN A 226 6.87 19.88 2.01
C GLN A 226 6.36 21.08 1.17
N GLU A 227 5.58 20.83 0.13
CA GLU A 227 5.12 21.85 -0.83
C GLU A 227 4.20 22.88 -0.17
N PHE A 228 3.42 22.47 0.84
CA PHE A 228 2.52 23.32 1.62
C PHE A 228 3.04 23.56 3.04
N SER A 229 4.35 23.74 3.19
CA SER A 229 5.02 23.97 4.48
C SER A 229 4.53 25.23 5.22
N ASP A 230 3.91 26.18 4.53
CA ASP A 230 3.23 27.34 5.11
C ASP A 230 2.04 26.97 6.01
N LEU A 231 1.49 25.76 5.85
CA LEU A 231 0.45 25.22 6.72
C LEU A 231 0.97 24.83 8.11
N GLY A 232 2.29 24.80 8.32
CA GLY A 232 2.90 24.50 9.60
C GLY A 232 2.70 23.05 10.06
N ILE A 233 2.43 22.12 9.14
CA ILE A 233 2.32 20.69 9.45
C ILE A 233 3.74 20.14 9.71
N PRO A 234 4.06 19.70 10.94
CA PRO A 234 5.38 19.17 11.23
C PRO A 234 5.62 17.85 10.50
N THR A 235 6.86 17.59 10.10
CA THR A 235 7.25 16.36 9.42
C THR A 235 7.38 15.18 10.39
N PRO A 236 7.04 13.95 9.94
CA PRO A 236 7.21 12.76 10.76
C PRO A 236 8.69 12.43 10.97
N LYS A 237 8.97 11.47 11.85
CA LYS A 237 10.31 10.97 12.15
C LYS A 237 11.01 10.43 10.90
N CYS A 238 10.35 9.51 10.20
CA CYS A 238 10.85 8.85 9.00
C CYS A 238 9.69 8.13 8.28
N ALA A 239 9.97 7.62 7.07
CA ALA A 239 9.05 6.77 6.31
C ALA A 239 9.69 5.43 5.95
N ALA A 240 8.93 4.34 6.06
CA ALA A 240 9.30 3.00 5.63
C ALA A 240 8.33 2.52 4.53
N LEU A 241 8.86 2.29 3.34
CA LEU A 241 8.11 1.91 2.15
C LEU A 241 8.47 0.48 1.75
N PHE A 242 7.46 -0.37 1.53
CA PHE A 242 7.63 -1.75 1.08
C PHE A 242 7.04 -1.90 -0.33
N SER A 243 7.88 -2.22 -1.31
CA SER A 243 7.53 -2.33 -2.73
C SER A 243 6.63 -1.17 -3.22
N PRO A 244 7.00 0.12 -3.01
CA PRO A 244 6.10 1.24 -3.29
C PRO A 244 5.73 1.33 -4.78
N TRP A 245 4.45 1.55 -5.08
CA TRP A 245 3.99 1.64 -6.47
C TRP A 245 4.20 3.07 -7.01
N VAL A 246 5.39 3.34 -7.53
CA VAL A 246 5.84 4.70 -7.92
C VAL A 246 5.50 5.10 -9.36
N SER A 247 5.16 4.14 -10.22
CA SER A 247 4.75 4.37 -11.61
C SER A 247 3.40 3.73 -11.95
N PRO A 248 2.26 4.22 -11.42
CA PRO A 248 0.98 3.55 -11.64
C PRO A 248 0.57 3.43 -13.12
N LEU A 249 0.99 4.37 -13.97
CA LEU A 249 0.62 4.35 -15.39
C LEU A 249 1.34 3.26 -16.20
N ASP A 250 2.43 2.71 -15.69
CA ASP A 250 3.18 1.60 -16.31
C ASP A 250 2.60 0.25 -15.84
N TYR A 251 1.28 0.08 -15.96
CA TYR A 251 0.55 -1.07 -15.42
C TYR A 251 0.60 -2.32 -16.31
N ASP A 252 0.94 -2.19 -17.60
CA ASP A 252 1.10 -3.33 -18.51
C ASP A 252 2.47 -4.00 -18.32
N MET A 253 2.48 -5.07 -17.53
CA MET A 253 3.67 -5.85 -17.22
C MET A 253 3.94 -7.00 -18.18
N SER A 254 3.24 -7.09 -19.32
CA SER A 254 3.37 -8.24 -20.25
C SER A 254 4.78 -8.44 -20.80
N ASN A 255 5.57 -7.37 -20.91
CA ASN A 255 6.97 -7.41 -21.35
C ASN A 255 7.98 -7.32 -20.20
N ASN A 256 7.53 -7.30 -18.95
CA ASN A 256 8.41 -7.22 -17.80
C ASN A 256 9.09 -8.59 -17.56
N PRO A 257 10.43 -8.67 -17.49
CA PRO A 257 11.13 -9.95 -17.30
C PRO A 257 10.81 -10.63 -15.96
N ARG A 258 10.29 -9.88 -14.99
CA ARG A 258 9.89 -10.38 -13.66
C ARG A 258 8.40 -10.71 -13.59
N ASP A 259 7.64 -10.55 -14.68
CA ASP A 259 6.24 -10.98 -14.72
C ASP A 259 6.12 -12.47 -14.38
N GLU A 260 7.10 -13.29 -14.81
CA GLU A 260 7.23 -14.74 -14.53
C GLU A 260 7.60 -15.08 -13.08
N THR A 261 8.10 -14.12 -12.30
CA THR A 261 8.50 -14.30 -10.90
C THR A 261 7.63 -13.51 -9.92
N ASP A 262 6.75 -12.64 -10.39
CA ASP A 262 5.83 -11.91 -9.51
C ASP A 262 4.42 -12.50 -9.53
N TYR A 263 3.68 -12.33 -8.44
CA TYR A 263 2.28 -12.70 -8.33
C TYR A 263 1.32 -11.56 -8.70
N VAL A 264 1.77 -10.31 -8.85
CA VAL A 264 0.89 -9.19 -9.20
C VAL A 264 0.54 -9.23 -10.70
N PRO A 265 -0.75 -9.36 -11.10
CA PRO A 265 -1.15 -9.37 -12.50
C PRO A 265 -1.42 -7.95 -13.02
N SER A 266 -1.17 -7.70 -14.31
CA SER A 266 -1.49 -6.41 -14.96
C SER A 266 -2.96 -6.02 -14.82
N SER A 267 -3.89 -6.98 -14.81
CA SER A 267 -5.32 -6.73 -14.64
C SER A 267 -5.66 -6.04 -13.32
N PHE A 268 -4.90 -6.33 -12.26
CA PHE A 268 -5.05 -5.69 -10.96
C PHE A 268 -4.53 -4.26 -10.97
N LEU A 269 -3.38 -4.03 -11.58
CA LEU A 269 -2.80 -2.70 -11.73
C LEU A 269 -3.69 -1.81 -12.62
N GLU A 270 -4.21 -2.36 -13.71
CA GLU A 270 -5.16 -1.68 -14.60
C GLU A 270 -6.43 -1.28 -13.85
N TRP A 271 -7.03 -2.19 -13.06
CA TRP A 271 -8.21 -1.89 -12.25
C TRP A 271 -7.95 -0.74 -11.26
N GLY A 272 -6.81 -0.80 -10.56
CA GLY A 272 -6.36 0.24 -9.63
C GLY A 272 -6.28 1.61 -10.31
N VAL A 273 -5.52 1.70 -11.40
CA VAL A 273 -5.30 2.96 -12.13
C VAL A 273 -6.58 3.50 -12.75
N ALA A 274 -7.36 2.65 -13.40
CA ALA A 274 -8.59 3.05 -14.10
C ALA A 274 -9.60 3.70 -13.15
N THR A 275 -9.69 3.21 -11.91
CA THR A 275 -10.65 3.70 -10.92
C THR A 275 -10.08 4.83 -10.06
N TYR A 276 -8.81 4.74 -9.64
CA TYR A 276 -8.15 5.77 -8.84
C TYR A 276 -8.03 7.09 -9.59
N THR A 277 -7.80 7.04 -10.91
CA THR A 277 -7.61 8.24 -11.75
C THR A 277 -8.88 8.69 -12.46
N ALA A 278 -10.03 8.07 -12.15
CA ALA A 278 -11.29 8.32 -12.83
C ALA A 278 -11.70 9.80 -12.73
N GLY A 279 -12.00 10.40 -13.88
CA GLY A 279 -12.41 11.81 -13.98
C GLY A 279 -11.27 12.83 -13.99
N LEU A 280 -10.01 12.39 -13.88
CA LEU A 280 -8.86 13.29 -14.02
C LEU A 280 -8.44 13.44 -15.49
N SER A 281 -7.90 14.62 -15.79
CA SER A 281 -7.15 14.90 -17.01
C SER A 281 -5.65 15.00 -16.68
N ASP A 282 -4.79 14.60 -17.61
CA ASP A 282 -3.33 14.72 -17.51
C ASP A 282 -2.73 14.07 -16.25
N VAL A 283 -3.00 12.78 -16.07
CA VAL A 283 -2.55 12.00 -14.91
C VAL A 283 -1.03 11.83 -14.89
N SER A 284 -0.40 11.74 -16.07
CA SER A 284 1.04 11.48 -16.23
C SER A 284 1.94 12.55 -15.64
N SER A 285 1.47 13.80 -15.57
CA SER A 285 2.24 14.90 -14.99
C SER A 285 1.90 15.15 -13.52
N ASN A 286 1.04 14.34 -12.89
CA ASN A 286 0.61 14.55 -11.52
C ASN A 286 1.58 13.86 -10.53
N PRO A 287 2.41 14.62 -9.79
CA PRO A 287 3.44 14.06 -8.92
C PRO A 287 2.90 13.45 -7.61
N TYR A 288 1.59 13.57 -7.37
CA TYR A 288 0.85 12.93 -6.27
C TYR A 288 0.21 11.59 -6.68
N ILE A 289 0.27 11.24 -7.96
CA ILE A 289 -0.18 9.94 -8.49
C ILE A 289 1.02 9.15 -9.03
N VAL A 290 1.92 9.82 -9.74
CA VAL A 290 3.12 9.24 -10.35
C VAL A 290 4.38 9.80 -9.68
N PRO A 291 4.86 9.22 -8.56
CA PRO A 291 6.10 9.67 -7.94
C PRO A 291 7.36 9.57 -8.82
N ALA A 292 7.46 8.56 -9.68
CA ALA A 292 8.60 8.37 -10.56
C ALA A 292 8.75 9.54 -11.55
N GLY A 293 9.98 10.01 -11.75
CA GLY A 293 10.28 11.20 -12.55
C GLY A 293 9.99 12.53 -11.85
N HIS A 294 9.53 12.50 -10.59
CA HIS A 294 9.05 13.69 -9.87
C HIS A 294 9.71 13.88 -8.50
N ALA A 295 10.99 13.53 -8.32
CA ALA A 295 11.68 13.70 -7.05
C ALA A 295 11.54 15.12 -6.44
N PHE A 296 11.53 15.19 -5.10
CA PHE A 296 11.35 16.43 -4.33
C PHE A 296 12.27 16.46 -3.12
N ALA A 297 12.59 17.66 -2.65
CA ALA A 297 13.39 17.85 -1.43
C ALA A 297 12.57 17.53 -0.19
N THR A 298 13.13 16.85 0.79
CA THR A 298 12.44 16.52 2.04
C THR A 298 13.44 16.27 3.16
N PRO A 299 13.18 16.76 4.38
CA PRO A 299 14.01 16.43 5.53
C PRO A 299 13.68 15.04 6.11
N VAL A 300 12.62 14.39 5.64
CA VAL A 300 12.18 13.08 6.15
C VAL A 300 13.01 11.98 5.50
N PRO A 301 13.73 11.15 6.29
CA PRO A 301 14.49 10.04 5.75
C PRO A 301 13.55 8.90 5.36
N PHE A 302 13.88 8.22 4.25
CA PHE A 302 13.14 7.07 3.71
C PHE A 302 13.93 5.77 3.85
N PHE A 303 13.30 4.74 4.38
CA PHE A 303 13.67 3.35 4.15
C PHE A 303 12.79 2.82 3.03
N VAL A 304 13.40 2.20 2.02
CA VAL A 304 12.70 1.63 0.87
C VAL A 304 13.13 0.18 0.72
N ASN A 305 12.18 -0.73 0.76
CA ASN A 305 12.41 -2.13 0.48
C ASN A 305 11.72 -2.55 -0.82
N THR A 306 12.36 -3.41 -1.61
CA THR A 306 11.80 -3.98 -2.84
C THR A 306 12.46 -5.33 -3.13
N GLY A 307 11.68 -6.29 -3.62
CA GLY A 307 12.13 -7.62 -3.99
C GLY A 307 12.85 -7.67 -5.33
N THR A 308 13.95 -8.42 -5.44
CA THR A 308 14.68 -8.51 -6.72
C THR A 308 13.95 -9.32 -7.80
N SER A 309 12.90 -10.05 -7.43
CA SER A 309 12.03 -10.81 -8.33
C SER A 309 10.70 -10.10 -8.60
N GLU A 310 10.53 -8.85 -8.17
CA GLU A 310 9.27 -8.12 -8.28
C GLU A 310 9.18 -7.24 -9.53
N ILE A 311 7.97 -7.05 -10.05
CA ILE A 311 7.72 -6.26 -11.27
C ILE A 311 8.05 -4.77 -11.12
N PHE A 312 7.99 -4.21 -9.91
CA PHE A 312 8.25 -2.80 -9.63
C PHE A 312 9.73 -2.44 -9.42
N LEU A 313 10.63 -3.42 -9.34
CA LEU A 313 12.02 -3.19 -8.93
C LEU A 313 12.72 -2.10 -9.74
N ASP A 314 12.55 -2.06 -11.08
CA ASP A 314 13.29 -1.09 -11.91
C ASP A 314 12.75 0.34 -11.72
N ASP A 315 11.45 0.50 -11.55
CA ASP A 315 10.83 1.80 -11.29
C ASP A 315 11.13 2.30 -9.87
N VAL A 316 11.10 1.40 -8.87
CA VAL A 316 11.49 1.73 -7.50
C VAL A 316 12.96 2.17 -7.44
N ARG A 317 13.87 1.45 -8.11
CA ARG A 317 15.29 1.83 -8.18
C ARG A 317 15.47 3.19 -8.85
N ARG A 318 14.79 3.43 -9.98
CA ARG A 318 14.83 4.72 -10.66
C ARG A 318 14.36 5.85 -9.75
N TRP A 319 13.23 5.68 -9.09
CA TRP A 319 12.69 6.70 -8.17
C TRP A 319 13.62 6.94 -6.97
N VAL A 320 14.24 5.89 -6.40
CA VAL A 320 15.24 6.03 -5.35
C VAL A 320 16.45 6.83 -5.83
N ASP A 321 17.00 6.51 -7.01
CA ASP A 321 18.14 7.21 -7.59
C ASP A 321 17.82 8.71 -7.80
N GLU A 322 16.61 9.01 -8.30
CA GLU A 322 16.11 10.37 -8.47
C GLU A 322 15.99 11.11 -7.13
N MET A 323 15.41 10.47 -6.10
CA MET A 323 15.27 11.05 -4.77
C MET A 323 16.62 11.27 -4.08
N GLN A 324 17.59 10.36 -4.26
CA GLN A 324 18.95 10.50 -3.73
C GLN A 324 19.74 11.61 -4.42
N ALA A 325 19.43 11.90 -5.69
CA ALA A 325 20.05 12.99 -6.43
C ALA A 325 19.60 14.39 -5.96
N VAL A 326 18.49 14.50 -5.23
CA VAL A 326 18.04 15.77 -4.65
C VAL A 326 18.85 16.10 -3.39
N PRO A 327 19.52 17.28 -3.33
CA PRO A 327 20.36 17.63 -2.19
C PRO A 327 19.61 17.63 -0.84
N GLY A 328 20.20 16.99 0.16
CA GLY A 328 19.66 16.95 1.53
C GLY A 328 18.73 15.78 1.81
N ASN A 329 18.26 15.06 0.78
CA ASN A 329 17.46 13.86 0.98
C ASN A 329 18.30 12.70 1.53
N HIS A 330 17.67 11.86 2.36
CA HIS A 330 18.26 10.62 2.87
C HIS A 330 17.36 9.43 2.55
N ILE A 331 17.81 8.54 1.68
CA ILE A 331 17.07 7.34 1.27
C ILE A 331 18.00 6.13 1.40
N GLU A 332 17.55 5.12 2.15
CA GLU A 332 18.21 3.82 2.26
C GLU A 332 17.37 2.76 1.52
N LEU A 333 17.96 2.16 0.48
CA LEU A 333 17.34 1.10 -0.31
C LEU A 333 17.83 -0.27 0.15
N HIS A 334 16.88 -1.12 0.53
CA HIS A 334 17.09 -2.53 0.85
C HIS A 334 16.50 -3.43 -0.25
N LEU A 335 17.38 -4.12 -0.98
CA LEU A 335 16.97 -5.10 -1.98
C LEU A 335 16.81 -6.47 -1.34
N GLU A 336 15.58 -6.98 -1.33
CA GLU A 336 15.27 -8.31 -0.82
C GLU A 336 15.62 -9.37 -1.88
N ASP A 337 16.69 -10.12 -1.65
CA ASP A 337 17.17 -11.14 -2.59
C ASP A 337 16.10 -12.19 -2.87
N SER A 338 15.79 -12.38 -4.15
CA SER A 338 14.72 -13.25 -4.64
C SER A 338 13.31 -12.93 -4.17
N GLY A 339 13.11 -11.87 -3.38
CA GLY A 339 11.80 -11.41 -2.91
C GLY A 339 10.88 -11.04 -4.07
N VAL A 340 9.59 -11.28 -3.90
CA VAL A 340 8.53 -10.81 -4.81
C VAL A 340 7.89 -9.56 -4.24
N HIS A 341 6.92 -8.98 -4.95
CA HIS A 341 6.19 -7.81 -4.49
C HIS A 341 5.63 -8.01 -3.06
N ASP A 342 5.88 -7.05 -2.18
CA ASP A 342 5.21 -6.93 -0.87
C ASP A 342 5.23 -8.22 -0.02
N THR A 343 6.43 -8.78 0.18
CA THR A 343 6.60 -9.91 1.12
C THR A 343 6.23 -9.53 2.55
N PHE A 344 6.29 -8.24 2.89
CA PHE A 344 5.84 -7.68 4.16
C PHE A 344 4.39 -8.06 4.50
N LEU A 345 3.47 -7.96 3.53
CA LEU A 345 2.08 -8.38 3.70
C LEU A 345 1.87 -9.85 3.31
N ALA A 346 2.36 -10.25 2.13
CA ALA A 346 2.02 -11.53 1.52
C ALA A 346 2.90 -12.69 1.99
N GLY A 347 4.05 -12.42 2.62
CA GLY A 347 5.10 -13.41 2.86
C GLY A 347 4.64 -14.67 3.60
N ILE A 348 3.74 -14.53 4.57
CA ILE A 348 3.12 -15.66 5.29
C ILE A 348 2.28 -16.58 4.40
N LEU A 349 1.64 -16.03 3.37
CA LEU A 349 0.81 -16.78 2.43
C LEU A 349 1.66 -17.46 1.37
N ILE A 350 2.69 -16.76 0.87
CA ILE A 350 3.47 -17.21 -0.28
C ILE A 350 4.82 -17.85 0.06
N GLY A 351 5.20 -17.93 1.33
CA GLY A 351 6.41 -18.65 1.76
C GLY A 351 7.68 -17.80 1.84
N PHE A 352 7.53 -16.48 2.05
CA PHE A 352 8.62 -15.51 2.19
C PHE A 352 8.75 -14.97 3.62
N GLU A 353 8.30 -15.72 4.64
CA GLU A 353 8.27 -15.29 6.04
C GLU A 353 9.64 -14.81 6.56
N LYS A 354 10.70 -15.56 6.24
CA LYS A 354 12.08 -15.21 6.64
C LYS A 354 12.56 -13.92 5.96
N SER A 355 12.17 -13.75 4.70
CA SER A 355 12.57 -12.63 3.85
C SER A 355 11.88 -11.34 4.31
N ALA A 356 10.58 -11.44 4.60
CA ALA A 356 9.80 -10.37 5.22
C ALA A 356 10.35 -9.96 6.59
N GLN A 357 10.76 -10.93 7.42
CA GLN A 357 11.37 -10.63 8.71
C GLN A 357 12.71 -9.89 8.57
N ASP A 358 13.56 -10.28 7.63
CA ASP A 358 14.82 -9.58 7.37
C ASP A 358 14.58 -8.13 6.92
N ALA A 359 13.65 -7.90 6.00
CA ALA A 359 13.25 -6.54 5.60
C ALA A 359 12.79 -5.69 6.79
N ILE A 360 12.10 -6.30 7.76
CA ILE A 360 11.62 -5.65 8.98
C ILE A 360 12.76 -5.38 9.97
N ASP A 361 13.74 -6.27 10.08
CA ASP A 361 14.90 -6.07 10.93
C ASP A 361 15.79 -4.93 10.39
N GLN A 362 15.94 -4.84 9.06
CA GLN A 362 16.62 -3.70 8.40
C GLN A 362 15.85 -2.39 8.62
N MET A 363 14.53 -2.41 8.43
CA MET A 363 13.67 -1.26 8.70
C MET A 363 13.76 -0.81 10.16
N GLY A 364 13.74 -1.75 11.11
CA GLY A 364 13.87 -1.46 12.54
C GLY A 364 15.21 -0.79 12.85
N SER A 365 16.30 -1.29 12.27
CA SER A 365 17.64 -0.69 12.41
C SER A 365 17.66 0.75 11.89
N PHE A 366 16.99 1.00 10.76
CA PHE A 366 16.80 2.34 10.22
C PHE A 366 15.97 3.24 11.16
N VAL A 367 14.83 2.76 11.65
CA VAL A 367 13.93 3.52 12.55
C VAL A 367 14.61 3.90 13.87
N ARG A 368 15.56 3.10 14.37
CA ARG A 368 16.35 3.41 15.58
C ARG A 368 17.51 4.37 15.34
N LYS A 369 18.00 4.47 14.10
CA LYS A 369 19.10 5.35 13.72
C LYS A 369 18.67 6.82 13.72
N PHE A 370 17.42 7.07 13.32
CA PHE A 370 16.74 8.36 13.44
C PHE A 370 15.96 8.43 14.75
#